data_AF-A0A8C4YQK0-F1
#
_entry.id   AF-A0A8C4YQK0-F1
#
_cell.length_a   1.000
_cell.length_b   1.000
_cell.length_c   1.000
_cell.angle_alpha   90.00
_cell.angle_beta   90.00
_cell.angle_gamma   90.00
#
_symmetry.space_group_name_H-M   'P 1'
#
loop_
_entity.id
_entity.type
_entity.pdbx_description
1 polymer ?
#
loop_
_entity_poly.entity_id
_entity_poly.type
_entity_poly.pdbx_seq_one_letter_code
_entity_poly.pdbx_strand_id
1 'polypeptide(L)'
;MGGQQRNVQPFSDEDASIETMSHCSGFSDPASFTEEGPEVDEEATQEDFEYKLKGFIDLTLDKSVKTRQAALEGLKNALTSKILYEFILERRMTLTDSIERCIKKGKSDEQAAAARLACLLCVQLGSGIESEEILKTLGPVLKKIICDGTASIQARQACATCLGVCCFIVTDDITELYSTMECLENIFTKSYQRETDTNGISSTHNTVLHINALLAWTLLLTICPVSEVKKKLEMHLHKLPNLLSCDDVNMRIAAGETLALLFELARETEADFFYEDMELLTQKLRALATDGNKHRAKVDKRKQRSAFRDVLRAVEERDFPTETIKFGPERMYIDCWVKKQTYDTFKEILGSGMQYHLQSNEFLRNVFELGPPVMLDAATLKTMKISRFERHLYNSAAFKARTKARSKCRDKRTDVGEFF
;
A
#
# COMPACT_ATOMS: atom_id res chain seq x y z
N MET A 1 -55.13 12.23 39.75
CA MET A 1 -54.25 13.10 38.95
C MET A 1 -53.13 12.25 38.41
N GLY A 2 -53.19 11.93 37.12
CA GLY A 2 -52.27 11.02 36.44
C GLY A 2 -51.08 11.77 35.86
N GLY A 3 -49.88 11.27 36.14
CA GLY A 3 -48.64 11.66 35.45
C GLY A 3 -48.26 10.57 34.46
N GLN A 4 -48.28 10.90 33.17
CA GLN A 4 -47.85 9.99 32.09
C GLN A 4 -46.35 9.73 32.16
N GLN A 5 -45.98 8.46 32.27
CA GLN A 5 -44.64 7.96 31.98
C GLN A 5 -44.36 8.16 30.48
N ARG A 6 -43.38 9.03 30.17
CA ARG A 6 -42.79 9.10 28.82
C ARG A 6 -41.88 7.90 28.62
N ASN A 7 -42.19 7.11 27.60
CA ASN A 7 -41.33 6.07 27.06
C ASN A 7 -39.99 6.69 26.63
N VAL A 8 -38.89 6.25 27.22
CA VAL A 8 -37.53 6.57 26.76
C VAL A 8 -37.19 5.54 25.67
N GLN A 9 -37.26 5.94 24.40
CA GLN A 9 -36.70 5.15 23.31
C GLN A 9 -35.16 5.26 23.32
N PRO A 10 -34.43 4.15 23.06
CA PRO A 10 -32.97 4.19 22.94
C PRO A 10 -32.54 4.87 21.64
N PHE A 11 -31.43 5.59 21.74
CA PHE A 11 -30.70 6.32 20.70
C PHE A 11 -30.60 5.61 19.34
N SER A 12 -30.88 6.34 18.25
CA SER A 12 -30.33 6.04 16.91
C SER A 12 -29.23 7.07 16.62
N ASP A 13 -27.99 6.58 16.59
CA ASP A 13 -26.76 7.36 16.41
C ASP A 13 -26.31 7.39 14.93
N GLU A 14 -27.27 7.30 13.99
CA GLU A 14 -26.98 7.13 12.55
C GLU A 14 -26.55 8.39 11.79
N ASP A 15 -26.53 9.59 12.41
CA ASP A 15 -26.27 10.85 11.67
C ASP A 15 -24.94 11.54 12.02
N ALA A 16 -24.01 10.87 12.69
CA ALA A 16 -22.72 11.47 13.10
C ALA A 16 -21.51 11.12 12.19
N SER A 17 -21.72 10.48 11.04
CA SER A 17 -20.63 9.83 10.29
C SER A 17 -20.33 10.38 8.88
N ILE A 18 -20.81 11.56 8.49
CA ILE A 18 -20.58 12.10 7.13
C ILE A 18 -19.47 13.18 7.08
N GLU A 19 -18.88 13.57 8.21
CA GLU A 19 -17.82 14.58 8.24
C GLU A 19 -16.44 13.97 8.55
N THR A 20 -15.97 13.01 7.74
CA THR A 20 -14.52 12.71 7.73
C THR A 20 -13.99 12.04 6.46
N MET A 21 -14.49 12.36 5.26
CA MET A 21 -13.82 11.93 4.01
C MET A 21 -13.65 13.10 3.05
N SER A 22 -12.68 13.95 3.36
CA SER A 22 -12.03 14.85 2.39
C SER A 22 -10.78 15.42 3.05
N HIS A 23 -9.79 14.57 3.34
CA HIS A 23 -8.41 15.05 3.46
C HIS A 23 -7.86 15.17 2.04
N CYS A 24 -8.32 16.20 1.34
CA CYS A 24 -7.55 16.75 0.23
C CYS A 24 -6.23 17.22 0.86
N SER A 25 -5.13 16.67 0.38
CA SER A 25 -3.77 17.12 0.69
C SER A 25 -3.67 18.64 0.50
N GLY A 26 -3.82 19.38 1.60
CA GLY A 26 -3.47 20.78 1.68
C GLY A 26 -1.96 20.88 1.82
N PHE A 27 -1.27 20.92 0.69
CA PHE A 27 0.08 21.45 0.60
C PHE A 27 0.16 22.31 -0.67
N SER A 28 0.19 23.62 -0.41
CA SER A 28 0.85 24.68 -1.17
C SER A 28 0.83 24.59 -2.70
N ASP A 29 -0.02 25.41 -3.33
CA ASP A 29 0.28 26.00 -4.64
C ASP A 29 1.69 26.64 -4.54
N PRO A 30 2.71 26.20 -5.30
CA PRO A 30 3.84 27.07 -5.54
C PRO A 30 3.30 28.27 -6.32
N ALA A 31 3.59 29.47 -5.83
CA ALA A 31 3.31 30.72 -6.52
C ALA A 31 3.73 30.58 -7.99
N SER A 32 2.91 31.17 -8.86
CA SER A 32 3.16 31.32 -10.29
C SER A 32 4.66 31.46 -10.62
N PHE A 33 5.24 30.42 -11.22
CA PHE A 33 6.55 30.51 -11.86
C PHE A 33 6.44 31.50 -13.02
N THR A 34 6.94 32.71 -12.79
CA THR A 34 7.48 33.56 -13.84
C THR A 34 8.96 33.23 -13.93
N GLU A 35 9.37 32.42 -14.90
CA GLU A 35 10.76 32.30 -15.32
C GLU A 35 10.82 32.27 -16.85
N GLU A 36 11.20 33.41 -17.43
CA GLU A 36 12.22 33.42 -18.47
C GLU A 36 13.56 33.21 -17.75
N GLY A 37 13.91 31.95 -17.50
CA GLY A 37 15.25 31.55 -17.08
C GLY A 37 16.07 31.12 -18.30
N PRO A 38 17.41 31.25 -18.28
CA PRO A 38 18.25 30.80 -19.39
C PRO A 38 18.03 29.30 -19.64
N GLU A 39 17.92 28.91 -20.91
CA GLU A 39 17.86 27.50 -21.34
C GLU A 39 19.02 26.73 -20.73
N VAL A 40 18.74 25.95 -19.69
CA VAL A 40 19.70 25.03 -19.09
C VAL A 40 19.77 23.84 -20.04
N ASP A 41 20.98 23.51 -20.51
CA ASP A 41 21.23 22.36 -21.38
C ASP A 41 20.81 21.06 -20.67
N GLU A 42 19.61 20.57 -20.99
CA GLU A 42 18.99 19.43 -20.32
C GLU A 42 19.85 18.15 -20.44
N GLU A 43 20.57 17.98 -21.56
CA GLU A 43 21.47 16.85 -21.78
C GLU A 43 22.68 16.90 -20.83
N ALA A 44 23.35 18.04 -20.71
CA ALA A 44 24.46 18.21 -19.78
C ALA A 44 24.05 17.96 -18.32
N THR A 45 22.83 18.37 -17.92
CA THR A 45 22.33 18.10 -16.56
C THR A 45 22.02 16.63 -16.30
N GLN A 46 21.63 15.88 -17.33
CA GLN A 46 21.37 14.45 -17.22
C GLN A 46 22.68 13.66 -17.13
N GLU A 47 23.70 14.02 -17.92
CA GLU A 47 25.03 13.39 -17.84
C GLU A 47 25.69 13.61 -16.47
N ASP A 48 25.65 14.83 -15.93
CA ASP A 48 26.16 15.15 -14.59
C ASP A 48 25.44 14.34 -13.50
N PHE A 49 24.13 14.15 -13.67
CA PHE A 49 23.33 13.35 -12.77
C PHE A 49 23.72 11.87 -12.81
N GLU A 50 23.87 11.30 -14.00
CA GLU A 50 24.32 9.91 -14.16
C GLU A 50 25.76 9.70 -13.69
N TYR A 51 26.64 10.67 -13.88
CA TYR A 51 27.99 10.64 -13.32
C TYR A 51 27.96 10.55 -11.80
N LYS A 52 27.08 11.32 -11.14
CA LYS A 52 26.87 11.22 -9.70
C LYS A 52 26.33 9.84 -9.28
N LEU A 53 25.43 9.24 -10.05
CA LEU A 53 24.91 7.89 -9.79
C LEU A 53 26.01 6.83 -9.92
N LYS A 54 26.89 6.93 -10.93
CA LYS A 54 28.07 6.07 -11.07
C LYS A 54 28.95 6.15 -9.82
N GLY A 55 29.18 7.37 -9.33
CA GLY A 55 29.89 7.59 -8.06
C GLY A 55 29.21 6.90 -6.87
N PHE A 56 27.88 6.92 -6.77
CA PHE A 56 27.19 6.14 -5.74
C PHE A 56 27.36 4.63 -5.90
N ILE A 57 27.33 4.10 -7.14
CA ILE A 57 27.60 2.67 -7.39
C ILE A 57 28.99 2.30 -6.86
N ASP A 58 30.02 3.09 -7.15
CA ASP A 58 31.38 2.83 -6.66
C ASP A 58 31.44 2.86 -5.12
N LEU A 59 30.76 3.82 -4.50
CA LEU A 59 30.70 3.95 -3.04
C LEU A 59 29.95 2.80 -2.35
N THR A 60 29.18 1.96 -3.08
CA THR A 60 28.63 0.71 -2.52
C THR A 60 29.71 -0.32 -2.18
N LEU A 61 30.95 -0.14 -2.67
CA LEU A 61 32.08 -1.02 -2.38
C LEU A 61 33.01 -0.46 -1.30
N ASP A 62 32.68 0.71 -0.74
CA ASP A 62 33.51 1.39 0.24
C ASP A 62 33.68 0.58 1.55
N LYS A 63 34.82 0.72 2.22
CA LYS A 63 35.11 0.02 3.48
C LYS A 63 34.16 0.47 4.61
N SER A 64 33.70 1.72 4.59
CA SER A 64 32.81 2.31 5.58
C SER A 64 31.35 1.92 5.34
N VAL A 65 30.72 1.30 6.34
CA VAL A 65 29.28 0.97 6.35
C VAL A 65 28.43 2.21 6.12
N LYS A 66 28.77 3.34 6.75
CA LYS A 66 28.01 4.59 6.62
C LYS A 66 28.06 5.14 5.20
N THR A 67 29.22 5.02 4.55
CA THR A 67 29.40 5.47 3.17
C THR A 67 28.58 4.62 2.21
N ARG A 68 28.62 3.29 2.37
CA ARG A 68 27.78 2.37 1.57
C ARG A 68 26.29 2.64 1.78
N GLN A 69 25.85 2.83 3.02
CA GLN A 69 24.46 3.14 3.35
C GLN A 69 24.00 4.46 2.68
N ALA A 70 24.82 5.52 2.76
CA ALA A 70 24.51 6.79 2.11
C ALA A 70 24.44 6.66 0.58
N ALA A 71 25.30 5.84 -0.01
CA ALA A 71 25.29 5.56 -1.45
C ALA A 71 24.03 4.81 -1.89
N LEU A 72 23.64 3.76 -1.16
CA LEU A 72 22.38 3.03 -1.40
C LEU A 72 21.16 3.94 -1.30
N GLU A 73 21.13 4.83 -0.29
CA GLU A 73 20.07 5.80 -0.12
C GLU A 73 20.04 6.84 -1.26
N GLY A 74 21.21 7.28 -1.72
CA GLY A 74 21.34 8.16 -2.88
C GLY A 74 20.78 7.53 -4.16
N LEU A 75 21.11 6.25 -4.42
CA LEU A 75 20.56 5.49 -5.53
C LEU A 75 19.04 5.31 -5.39
N LYS A 76 18.55 4.91 -4.21
CA LYS A 76 17.12 4.74 -3.95
C LYS A 76 16.32 6.02 -4.24
N ASN A 77 16.82 7.16 -3.76
CA ASN A 77 16.17 8.46 -3.96
C ASN A 77 16.17 8.89 -5.43
N ALA A 78 17.24 8.61 -6.17
CA ALA A 78 17.28 8.83 -7.61
C ALA A 78 16.25 7.96 -8.35
N LEU A 79 16.22 6.66 -8.07
CA LEU A 79 15.31 5.71 -8.73
C LEU A 79 13.84 5.87 -8.33
N THR A 80 13.59 6.57 -7.24
CA THR A 80 12.22 6.94 -6.85
C THR A 80 11.75 8.22 -7.52
N SER A 81 12.68 9.13 -7.84
CA SER A 81 12.34 10.46 -8.37
C SER A 81 12.41 10.55 -9.89
N LYS A 82 13.12 9.62 -10.56
CA LYS A 82 13.30 9.60 -12.01
C LYS A 82 13.16 8.19 -12.59
N ILE A 83 12.70 8.11 -13.83
CA ILE A 83 12.79 6.90 -14.64
C ILE A 83 14.19 6.86 -15.26
N LEU A 84 14.95 5.82 -14.96
CA LEU A 84 16.37 5.65 -15.28
C LEU A 84 16.60 4.28 -15.93
N TYR A 85 15.67 3.86 -16.80
CA TYR A 85 15.64 2.52 -17.39
C TYR A 85 16.97 2.15 -18.06
N GLU A 86 17.44 2.95 -19.03
CA GLU A 86 18.70 2.70 -19.76
C GLU A 86 19.91 2.65 -18.82
N PHE A 87 20.00 3.61 -17.89
CA PHE A 87 21.09 3.66 -16.91
C PHE A 87 21.15 2.38 -16.06
N ILE A 88 19.99 1.87 -15.63
CA ILE A 88 19.88 0.64 -14.85
C ILE A 88 20.20 -0.57 -15.73
N LEU A 89 19.64 -0.65 -16.93
CA LEU A 89 19.80 -1.76 -17.85
C LEU A 89 21.29 -2.01 -18.16
N GLU A 90 22.02 -0.96 -18.52
CA GLU A 90 23.46 -1.00 -18.80
C GLU A 90 24.31 -1.49 -17.61
N ARG A 91 23.84 -1.28 -16.38
CA ARG A 91 24.59 -1.52 -15.13
C ARG A 91 23.95 -2.59 -14.25
N ARG A 92 22.97 -3.34 -14.77
CA ARG A 92 22.13 -4.25 -13.99
C ARG A 92 22.96 -5.27 -13.20
N MET A 93 24.00 -5.83 -13.82
CA MET A 93 24.86 -6.82 -13.20
C MET A 93 25.63 -6.21 -12.02
N THR A 94 26.31 -5.08 -12.24
CA THR A 94 27.06 -4.37 -11.21
C THR A 94 26.16 -3.94 -10.05
N LEU A 95 24.97 -3.39 -10.35
CA LEU A 95 24.00 -2.99 -9.33
C LEU A 95 23.52 -4.19 -8.52
N THR A 96 23.21 -5.30 -9.18
CA THR A 96 22.77 -6.55 -8.53
C THR A 96 23.86 -7.13 -7.63
N ASP A 97 25.10 -7.18 -8.10
CA ASP A 97 26.26 -7.65 -7.31
C ASP A 97 26.51 -6.78 -6.07
N SER A 98 26.41 -5.45 -6.23
CA SER A 98 26.52 -4.49 -5.13
C SER A 98 25.40 -4.69 -4.10
N ILE A 99 24.17 -4.86 -4.55
CA ILE A 99 23.02 -5.14 -3.67
C ILE A 99 23.21 -6.48 -2.96
N GLU A 100 23.55 -7.54 -3.68
CA GLU A 100 23.74 -8.88 -3.13
C GLU A 100 24.80 -8.86 -2.01
N ARG A 101 25.91 -8.15 -2.25
CA ARG A 101 26.97 -7.95 -1.26
C ARG A 101 26.47 -7.21 -0.02
N CYS A 102 25.76 -6.09 -0.20
CA CYS A 102 25.22 -5.29 0.90
C CYS A 102 24.20 -6.10 1.72
N ILE A 103 23.39 -6.94 1.07
CA ILE A 103 22.44 -7.84 1.74
C ILE A 103 23.20 -8.93 2.53
N LYS A 104 24.21 -9.58 1.93
CA LYS A 104 24.98 -10.68 2.56
C LYS A 104 25.87 -10.21 3.72
N LYS A 105 26.53 -9.06 3.58
CA LYS A 105 27.60 -8.61 4.48
C LYS A 105 27.27 -7.35 5.28
N GLY A 106 26.25 -6.60 4.85
CA GLY A 106 25.82 -5.38 5.51
C GLY A 106 25.10 -5.66 6.84
N LYS A 107 24.70 -4.58 7.52
CA LYS A 107 23.97 -4.65 8.79
C LYS A 107 22.70 -3.82 8.72
N SER A 108 21.58 -4.38 9.19
CA SER A 108 20.30 -3.72 9.48
C SER A 108 19.87 -2.67 8.44
N ASP A 109 20.21 -1.39 8.65
CA ASP A 109 19.84 -0.30 7.73
C ASP A 109 20.46 -0.45 6.33
N GLU A 110 21.71 -0.93 6.23
CA GLU A 110 22.36 -1.19 4.94
C GLU A 110 21.63 -2.29 4.17
N GLN A 111 21.25 -3.38 4.85
CA GLN A 111 20.50 -4.48 4.26
C GLN A 111 19.09 -4.03 3.83
N ALA A 112 18.44 -3.21 4.66
CA ALA A 112 17.12 -2.67 4.35
C ALA A 112 17.16 -1.71 3.15
N ALA A 113 18.18 -0.85 3.06
CA ALA A 113 18.38 0.03 1.91
C ALA A 113 18.69 -0.76 0.63
N ALA A 114 19.53 -1.79 0.71
CA ALA A 114 19.85 -2.65 -0.42
C ALA A 114 18.63 -3.44 -0.92
N ALA A 115 17.83 -4.01 0.00
CA ALA A 115 16.59 -4.71 -0.35
C ALA A 115 15.57 -3.77 -1.02
N ARG A 116 15.41 -2.53 -0.53
CA ARG A 116 14.55 -1.52 -1.17
C ARG A 116 15.07 -1.11 -2.55
N LEU A 117 16.39 -0.99 -2.71
CA LEU A 117 16.99 -0.69 -4.00
C LEU A 117 16.71 -1.81 -5.02
N ALA A 118 16.76 -3.08 -4.61
CA ALA A 118 16.38 -4.21 -5.46
C ALA A 118 14.94 -4.09 -5.97
N CYS A 119 13.98 -3.73 -5.09
CA CYS A 119 12.60 -3.48 -5.52
C CYS A 119 12.54 -2.40 -6.60
N LEU A 120 13.27 -1.30 -6.41
CA LEU A 120 13.27 -0.19 -7.38
C LEU A 120 13.91 -0.58 -8.71
N LEU A 121 14.94 -1.44 -8.72
CA LEU A 121 15.48 -1.99 -9.96
C LEU A 121 14.39 -2.75 -10.73
N CYS A 122 13.72 -3.70 -10.07
CA CYS A 122 12.68 -4.49 -10.71
C CYS A 122 11.47 -3.62 -11.13
N VAL A 123 11.08 -2.62 -10.32
CA VAL A 123 9.98 -1.71 -10.67
C VAL A 123 10.27 -0.93 -11.94
N GLN A 124 11.53 -0.51 -12.16
CA GLN A 124 11.89 0.24 -13.36
C GLN A 124 12.16 -0.65 -14.58
N LEU A 125 12.76 -1.82 -14.37
CA LEU A 125 13.01 -2.79 -15.45
C LEU A 125 11.72 -3.48 -15.91
N GLY A 126 10.73 -3.60 -15.02
CA GLY A 126 9.45 -4.24 -15.30
C GLY A 126 9.51 -5.76 -15.32
N SER A 127 8.46 -6.39 -15.84
CA SER A 127 8.39 -7.83 -16.08
C SER A 127 9.26 -8.19 -17.29
N GLY A 128 10.31 -8.98 -17.08
CA GLY A 128 11.25 -9.36 -18.13
C GLY A 128 12.44 -10.18 -17.61
N ILE A 129 13.27 -10.65 -18.54
CA ILE A 129 14.45 -11.50 -18.27
C ILE A 129 15.43 -10.78 -17.32
N GLU A 130 15.52 -9.47 -17.43
CA GLU A 130 16.38 -8.61 -16.63
C GLU A 130 16.00 -8.69 -15.14
N SER A 131 14.72 -8.52 -14.82
CA SER A 131 14.19 -8.65 -13.46
C SER A 131 14.24 -10.10 -12.96
N GLU A 132 14.02 -11.07 -13.84
CA GLU A 132 14.19 -12.49 -13.51
C GLU A 132 15.62 -12.80 -13.04
N GLU A 133 16.64 -12.31 -13.73
CA GLU A 133 18.03 -12.53 -13.35
C GLU A 133 18.38 -11.89 -12.01
N ILE A 134 17.81 -10.71 -11.72
CA ILE A 134 17.92 -10.07 -10.41
C ILE A 134 17.32 -10.98 -9.34
N LEU A 135 16.11 -11.51 -9.55
CA LEU A 135 15.45 -12.39 -8.58
C LEU A 135 16.17 -13.74 -8.43
N LYS A 136 16.68 -14.33 -9.53
CA LYS A 136 17.49 -15.56 -9.49
C LYS A 136 18.75 -15.38 -8.63
N THR A 137 19.36 -14.20 -8.68
CA THR A 137 20.55 -13.88 -7.89
C THR A 137 20.22 -13.55 -6.43
N LEU A 138 19.24 -12.67 -6.19
CA LEU A 138 18.94 -12.14 -4.87
C LEU A 138 17.99 -13.03 -4.06
N GLY A 139 17.05 -13.73 -4.71
CA GLY A 139 16.00 -14.54 -4.11
C GLY A 139 16.50 -15.54 -3.07
N PRO A 140 17.52 -16.39 -3.37
CA PRO A 140 18.08 -17.31 -2.40
C PRO A 140 18.68 -16.63 -1.16
N VAL A 141 19.30 -15.45 -1.34
CA VAL A 141 19.89 -14.66 -0.26
C VAL A 141 18.80 -14.05 0.62
N LEU A 142 17.75 -13.50 -0.01
CA LEU A 142 16.59 -12.94 0.68
C LEU A 142 15.89 -14.03 1.52
N LYS A 143 15.56 -15.18 0.91
CA LYS A 143 14.95 -16.34 1.61
C LYS A 143 15.80 -16.78 2.81
N LYS A 144 17.13 -16.87 2.64
CA LYS A 144 18.05 -17.21 3.74
C LYS A 144 17.95 -16.23 4.90
N ILE A 145 17.96 -14.92 4.64
CA ILE A 145 17.88 -13.90 5.70
C ILE A 145 16.51 -13.92 6.37
N ILE A 146 15.42 -14.00 5.60
CA ILE A 146 14.05 -14.07 6.13
C ILE A 146 13.92 -15.21 7.15
N CYS A 147 14.48 -16.38 6.85
CA CYS A 147 14.43 -17.58 7.69
C CYS A 147 15.48 -17.62 8.81
N ASP A 148 16.50 -16.77 8.78
CA ASP A 148 17.54 -16.72 9.80
C ASP A 148 17.04 -16.01 11.07
N GLY A 149 16.79 -16.78 12.13
CA GLY A 149 16.36 -16.26 13.43
C GLY A 149 17.38 -15.36 14.13
N THR A 150 18.65 -15.39 13.71
CA THR A 150 19.73 -14.57 14.26
C THR A 150 19.93 -13.25 13.52
N ALA A 151 19.38 -13.13 12.30
CA ALA A 151 19.42 -11.89 11.53
C ALA A 151 18.55 -10.80 12.19
N SER A 152 18.90 -9.53 11.95
CA SER A 152 18.14 -8.43 12.54
C SER A 152 16.70 -8.42 12.01
N ILE A 153 15.75 -8.14 12.90
CA ILE A 153 14.32 -8.12 12.56
C ILE A 153 14.03 -7.14 11.42
N GLN A 154 14.71 -6.00 11.39
CA GLN A 154 14.59 -5.00 10.32
C GLN A 154 15.09 -5.53 8.96
N ALA A 155 16.22 -6.26 8.94
CA ALA A 155 16.72 -6.85 7.71
C ALA A 155 15.75 -7.92 7.18
N ARG A 156 15.22 -8.76 8.08
CA ARG A 156 14.22 -9.79 7.75
C ARG A 156 12.94 -9.18 7.18
N GLN A 157 12.46 -8.09 7.77
CA GLN A 157 11.30 -7.35 7.26
C GLN A 157 11.53 -6.85 5.85
N ALA A 158 12.63 -6.11 5.63
CA ALA A 158 12.95 -5.55 4.33
C ALA A 158 13.16 -6.63 3.27
N CYS A 159 13.77 -7.77 3.64
CA CYS A 159 13.93 -8.90 2.74
C CYS A 159 12.60 -9.57 2.40
N ALA A 160 11.66 -9.70 3.35
CA ALA A 160 10.33 -10.27 3.10
C ALA A 160 9.53 -9.43 2.10
N THR A 161 9.49 -8.11 2.31
CA THR A 161 8.86 -7.17 1.37
C THR A 161 9.54 -7.21 0.01
N CYS A 162 10.88 -7.20 -0.02
CA CYS A 162 11.63 -7.25 -1.27
C CYS A 162 11.38 -8.53 -2.06
N LEU A 163 11.40 -9.69 -1.40
CA LEU A 163 11.14 -10.96 -2.04
C LEU A 163 9.73 -11.00 -2.65
N GLY A 164 8.71 -10.58 -1.89
CA GLY A 164 7.33 -10.54 -2.38
C GLY A 164 7.14 -9.58 -3.56
N VAL A 165 7.72 -8.39 -3.51
CA VAL A 165 7.62 -7.40 -4.59
C VAL A 165 8.35 -7.87 -5.85
N CYS A 166 9.59 -8.34 -5.73
CA CYS A 166 10.34 -8.82 -6.88
C CYS A 166 9.66 -10.04 -7.51
N CYS A 167 9.10 -10.94 -6.70
CA CYS A 167 8.32 -12.07 -7.17
C CYS A 167 6.98 -11.65 -7.82
N PHE A 168 6.34 -10.57 -7.34
CA PHE A 168 5.16 -10.01 -7.98
C PHE A 168 5.47 -9.45 -9.37
N ILE A 169 6.65 -8.84 -9.55
CA ILE A 169 7.08 -8.26 -10.83
C ILE A 169 7.52 -9.35 -11.81
N VAL A 170 8.18 -10.39 -11.30
CA VAL A 170 8.64 -11.56 -12.05
C VAL A 170 7.55 -12.63 -12.05
N THR A 171 6.48 -12.39 -12.83
CA THR A 171 5.25 -13.21 -12.81
C THR A 171 5.35 -14.56 -13.52
N ASP A 172 6.39 -14.76 -14.34
CA ASP A 172 6.36 -15.83 -15.35
C ASP A 172 6.78 -17.21 -14.82
N ASP A 173 7.40 -17.28 -13.64
CA ASP A 173 7.78 -18.53 -12.97
C ASP A 173 6.84 -18.87 -11.81
N ILE A 174 5.85 -19.71 -12.09
CA ILE A 174 4.88 -20.19 -11.10
C ILE A 174 5.52 -20.97 -9.94
N THR A 175 6.68 -21.59 -10.17
CA THR A 175 7.38 -22.37 -9.13
C THR A 175 8.05 -21.44 -8.13
N GLU A 176 8.64 -20.35 -8.60
CA GLU A 176 9.21 -19.31 -7.75
C GLU A 176 8.12 -18.55 -6.98
N LEU A 177 6.97 -18.30 -7.60
CA LEU A 177 5.77 -17.75 -6.94
C LEU A 177 5.36 -18.61 -5.73
N TYR A 178 5.13 -19.91 -5.94
CA TYR A 178 4.70 -20.80 -4.87
C TYR A 178 5.76 -20.97 -3.78
N SER A 179 7.03 -21.08 -4.16
CA SER A 179 8.15 -21.15 -3.21
C SER A 179 8.24 -19.88 -2.35
N THR A 180 8.03 -18.71 -2.96
CA THR A 180 8.04 -17.44 -2.23
C THR A 180 6.85 -17.33 -1.29
N MET A 181 5.65 -17.71 -1.73
CA MET A 181 4.47 -17.72 -0.88
C MET A 181 4.66 -18.63 0.34
N GLU A 182 5.16 -19.85 0.15
CA GLU A 182 5.45 -20.78 1.24
C GLU A 182 6.48 -20.21 2.23
N CYS A 183 7.53 -19.56 1.71
CA CYS A 183 8.52 -18.87 2.55
C CYS A 183 7.86 -17.81 3.45
N LEU A 184 6.99 -16.96 2.89
CA LEU A 184 6.29 -15.91 3.63
C LEU A 184 5.26 -16.48 4.61
N GLU A 185 4.54 -17.54 4.22
CA GLU A 185 3.61 -18.30 5.07
C GLU A 185 4.29 -18.83 6.31
N ASN A 186 5.45 -19.47 6.16
CA ASN A 186 6.25 -19.98 7.27
C ASN A 186 6.71 -18.90 8.26
N ILE A 187 6.65 -17.63 7.87
CA ILE A 187 6.94 -16.49 8.75
C ILE A 187 5.67 -16.01 9.45
N PHE A 188 4.62 -15.60 8.71
CA PHE A 188 3.47 -14.98 9.35
C PHE A 188 2.59 -15.99 10.12
N THR A 189 2.55 -17.26 9.73
CA THR A 189 1.74 -18.30 10.41
C THR A 189 2.17 -18.53 11.86
N LYS A 190 3.41 -18.19 12.22
CA LYS A 190 3.89 -18.18 13.61
C LYS A 190 3.09 -17.23 14.50
N SER A 191 2.39 -16.24 13.91
CA SER A 191 1.48 -15.35 14.64
C SER A 191 0.12 -15.96 14.95
N TYR A 192 -0.28 -17.06 14.28
CA TYR A 192 -1.53 -17.77 14.57
C TYR A 192 -1.52 -18.48 15.91
N GLN A 193 -0.36 -18.95 16.37
CA GLN A 193 -0.19 -19.82 17.54
C GLN A 193 -0.20 -19.08 18.88
N ARG A 194 -0.88 -17.93 18.99
CA ARG A 194 -1.05 -17.25 20.29
C ARG A 194 -2.11 -17.95 21.16
N GLU A 195 -1.88 -19.22 21.47
CA GLU A 195 -2.48 -19.89 22.63
C GLU A 195 -1.48 -19.78 23.79
N THR A 196 -1.68 -18.79 24.64
CA THR A 196 -1.25 -18.76 26.05
C THR A 196 0.08 -19.48 26.38
N ASP A 197 1.21 -19.00 25.86
CA ASP A 197 2.50 -19.29 26.51
C ASP A 197 2.47 -18.64 27.90
N THR A 198 2.40 -19.47 28.93
CA THR A 198 2.37 -19.11 30.37
C THR A 198 3.61 -18.35 30.85
N ASN A 199 4.55 -18.00 29.96
CA ASN A 199 5.85 -17.42 30.28
C ASN A 199 6.01 -15.93 29.94
N GLY A 200 4.92 -15.17 29.74
CA GLY A 200 4.90 -13.71 29.91
C GLY A 200 5.77 -12.85 28.97
N ILE A 201 6.58 -13.44 28.08
CA ILE A 201 7.35 -12.69 27.08
C ILE A 201 6.45 -12.50 25.86
N SER A 202 5.79 -11.35 25.79
CA SER A 202 4.96 -10.98 24.65
C SER A 202 5.77 -11.08 23.35
N SER A 203 5.19 -11.76 22.35
CA SER A 203 5.74 -11.96 21.00
C SER A 203 5.83 -10.67 20.15
N THR A 204 5.76 -9.50 20.79
CA THR A 204 5.73 -8.17 20.15
C THR A 204 6.97 -7.89 19.30
N HIS A 205 8.12 -8.49 19.61
CA HIS A 205 9.37 -8.25 18.87
C HIS A 205 9.29 -8.65 17.39
N ASN A 206 8.48 -9.65 17.02
CA ASN A 206 8.39 -10.12 15.63
C ASN A 206 7.13 -9.62 14.89
N THR A 207 6.26 -8.85 15.54
CA THR A 207 4.95 -8.48 14.95
C THR A 207 5.11 -7.76 13.61
N VAL A 208 6.06 -6.82 13.49
CA VAL A 208 6.29 -6.08 12.25
C VAL A 208 6.84 -6.98 11.13
N LEU A 209 7.65 -8.01 11.47
CA LEU A 209 8.07 -9.01 10.49
C LEU A 209 6.88 -9.82 9.98
N HIS A 210 6.02 -10.30 10.88
CA HIS A 210 4.82 -11.04 10.49
C HIS A 210 3.87 -10.19 9.65
N ILE A 211 3.72 -8.89 9.95
CA ILE A 211 2.93 -7.95 9.13
C ILE A 211 3.49 -7.85 7.71
N ASN A 212 4.80 -7.58 7.57
CA ASN A 212 5.43 -7.47 6.25
C ASN A 212 5.33 -8.77 5.45
N ALA A 213 5.53 -9.92 6.10
CA ALA A 213 5.36 -11.21 5.45
C ALA A 213 3.91 -11.47 5.02
N LEU A 214 2.92 -11.10 5.84
CA LEU A 214 1.50 -11.20 5.50
C LEU A 214 1.16 -10.30 4.31
N LEU A 215 1.54 -9.03 4.33
CA LEU A 215 1.26 -8.08 3.24
C LEU A 215 1.95 -8.47 1.92
N ALA A 216 3.20 -8.93 2.00
CA ALA A 216 3.92 -9.45 0.83
C ALA A 216 3.24 -10.71 0.26
N TRP A 217 2.75 -11.60 1.13
CA TRP A 217 1.99 -12.77 0.71
C TRP A 217 0.63 -12.40 0.08
N THR A 218 -0.07 -11.44 0.70
CA THR A 218 -1.34 -10.90 0.20
C THR A 218 -1.17 -10.22 -1.16
N LEU A 219 -0.04 -9.55 -1.41
CA LEU A 219 0.31 -9.05 -2.75
C LEU A 219 0.43 -10.20 -3.75
N LEU A 220 1.14 -11.28 -3.42
CA LEU A 220 1.32 -12.41 -4.34
C LEU A 220 0.00 -13.15 -4.64
N LEU A 221 -0.95 -13.18 -3.71
CA LEU A 221 -2.29 -13.70 -3.97
C LEU A 221 -3.00 -13.00 -5.12
N THR A 222 -2.73 -11.71 -5.36
CA THR A 222 -3.38 -10.94 -6.43
C THR A 222 -3.04 -11.41 -7.85
N ILE A 223 -1.94 -12.14 -8.00
CA ILE A 223 -1.46 -12.70 -9.28
C ILE A 223 -1.51 -14.23 -9.29
N CYS A 224 -2.06 -14.85 -8.25
CA CYS A 224 -2.12 -16.30 -8.17
C CYS A 224 -3.16 -16.90 -9.12
N PRO A 225 -2.88 -18.06 -9.73
CA PRO A 225 -3.90 -18.84 -10.39
C PRO A 225 -5.02 -19.22 -9.43
N VAL A 226 -6.25 -19.25 -9.95
CA VAL A 226 -7.48 -19.56 -9.17
C VAL A 226 -7.35 -20.84 -8.35
N SER A 227 -6.68 -21.87 -8.87
CA SER A 227 -6.47 -23.13 -8.15
C SER A 227 -5.65 -22.97 -6.86
N GLU A 228 -4.61 -22.14 -6.89
CA GLU A 228 -3.80 -21.88 -5.69
C GLU A 228 -4.56 -20.95 -4.73
N VAL A 229 -5.32 -19.97 -5.23
CA VAL A 229 -6.18 -19.12 -4.40
C VAL A 229 -7.16 -19.97 -3.58
N LYS A 230 -7.85 -20.95 -4.19
CA LYS A 230 -8.74 -21.88 -3.48
C LYS A 230 -8.04 -22.61 -2.34
N LYS A 231 -6.88 -23.18 -2.62
CA LYS A 231 -6.06 -23.88 -1.62
C LYS A 231 -5.65 -22.95 -0.47
N LYS A 232 -5.24 -21.71 -0.77
CA LYS A 232 -4.88 -20.72 0.26
C LYS A 232 -6.08 -20.29 1.11
N LEU A 233 -7.26 -20.13 0.50
CA LEU A 233 -8.51 -19.87 1.21
C LEU A 233 -8.81 -20.98 2.23
N GLU A 234 -8.81 -22.24 1.79
CA GLU A 234 -9.03 -23.40 2.67
C GLU A 234 -8.03 -23.43 3.84
N MET A 235 -6.76 -23.13 3.58
CA MET A 235 -5.70 -23.18 4.58
C MET A 235 -5.74 -22.05 5.61
N HIS A 236 -6.11 -20.82 5.21
CA HIS A 236 -5.87 -19.60 6.00
C HIS A 236 -7.14 -18.89 6.46
N LEU A 237 -8.26 -19.02 5.75
CA LEU A 237 -9.43 -18.18 5.98
C LEU A 237 -10.02 -18.33 7.39
N HIS A 238 -10.02 -19.54 7.95
CA HIS A 238 -10.48 -19.82 9.32
C HIS A 238 -9.45 -19.41 10.41
N LYS A 239 -8.18 -19.18 10.05
CA LYS A 239 -7.08 -18.87 10.99
C LYS A 239 -6.83 -17.37 11.11
N LEU A 240 -6.94 -16.63 10.00
CA LEU A 240 -6.72 -15.17 9.96
C LEU A 240 -7.58 -14.37 10.94
N PRO A 241 -8.85 -14.71 11.22
CA PRO A 241 -9.66 -14.01 12.21
C PRO A 241 -9.06 -14.00 13.63
N ASN A 242 -8.11 -14.89 13.95
CA ASN A 242 -7.40 -14.86 15.23
C ASN A 242 -6.45 -13.66 15.35
N LEU A 243 -5.91 -13.17 14.23
CA LEU A 243 -5.03 -12.00 14.19
C LEU A 243 -5.76 -10.68 14.46
N LEU A 244 -7.09 -10.67 14.31
CA LEU A 244 -7.94 -9.52 14.65
C LEU A 244 -7.95 -9.22 16.16
N SER A 245 -7.49 -10.16 17.00
CA SER A 245 -7.39 -10.00 18.45
C SER A 245 -5.97 -9.67 18.93
N CYS A 246 -4.98 -9.53 18.04
CA CYS A 246 -3.63 -9.13 18.41
C CYS A 246 -3.60 -7.75 19.09
N ASP A 247 -2.63 -7.47 19.96
CA ASP A 247 -2.47 -6.17 20.63
C ASP A 247 -2.05 -5.04 19.68
N ASP A 248 -1.24 -5.37 18.68
CA ASP A 248 -0.72 -4.43 17.67
C ASP A 248 -1.81 -4.02 16.68
N VAL A 249 -2.02 -2.71 16.53
CA VAL A 249 -3.05 -2.16 15.63
C VAL A 249 -2.77 -2.41 14.16
N ASN A 250 -1.50 -2.41 13.76
CA ASN A 250 -1.11 -2.63 12.38
C ASN A 250 -1.29 -4.10 12.00
N MET A 251 -1.06 -5.04 12.92
CA MET A 251 -1.37 -6.45 12.69
C MET A 251 -2.87 -6.67 12.49
N ARG A 252 -3.71 -6.07 13.34
CA ARG A 252 -5.16 -6.16 13.16
C ARG A 252 -5.59 -5.62 11.80
N ILE A 253 -5.09 -4.43 11.42
CA ILE A 253 -5.41 -3.81 10.13
C ILE A 253 -4.97 -4.71 8.97
N ALA A 254 -3.70 -5.15 8.95
CA ALA A 254 -3.18 -6.01 7.89
C ALA A 254 -3.97 -7.32 7.75
N ALA A 255 -4.37 -7.93 8.87
CA ALA A 255 -5.23 -9.12 8.86
C ALA A 255 -6.64 -8.82 8.34
N GLY A 256 -7.23 -7.69 8.72
CA GLY A 256 -8.55 -7.26 8.23
C GLY A 256 -8.56 -6.97 6.73
N GLU A 257 -7.56 -6.25 6.22
CA GLU A 257 -7.43 -5.96 4.79
C GLU A 257 -7.13 -7.24 3.99
N THR A 258 -6.31 -8.14 4.53
CA THR A 258 -6.07 -9.46 3.92
C THR A 258 -7.36 -10.30 3.88
N LEU A 259 -8.17 -10.27 4.93
CA LEU A 259 -9.49 -10.94 4.93
C LEU A 259 -10.40 -10.33 3.86
N ALA A 260 -10.48 -9.01 3.77
CA ALA A 260 -11.31 -8.37 2.74
C ALA A 260 -10.91 -8.78 1.32
N LEU A 261 -9.60 -8.84 1.03
CA LEU A 261 -9.07 -9.32 -0.25
C LEU A 261 -9.37 -10.82 -0.48
N LEU A 262 -9.21 -11.67 0.53
CA LEU A 262 -9.56 -13.09 0.40
C LEU A 262 -11.05 -13.30 0.14
N PHE A 263 -11.93 -12.54 0.79
CA PHE A 263 -13.37 -12.57 0.54
C PHE A 263 -13.71 -12.10 -0.87
N GLU A 264 -13.03 -11.08 -1.38
CA GLU A 264 -13.15 -10.61 -2.76
C GLU A 264 -12.76 -11.74 -3.74
N LEU A 265 -11.54 -12.28 -3.62
CA LEU A 265 -11.05 -13.38 -4.47
C LEU A 265 -11.93 -14.64 -4.40
N ALA A 266 -12.43 -14.99 -3.21
CA ALA A 266 -13.30 -16.14 -3.02
C ALA A 266 -14.63 -15.97 -3.78
N ARG A 267 -15.23 -14.78 -3.74
CA ARG A 267 -16.50 -14.48 -4.42
C ARG A 267 -16.35 -14.33 -5.92
N GLU A 268 -15.19 -13.88 -6.39
CA GLU A 268 -14.85 -13.88 -7.82
C GLU A 268 -14.68 -15.31 -8.35
N THR A 269 -14.13 -16.20 -7.50
CA THR A 269 -13.89 -17.60 -7.85
C THR A 269 -15.15 -18.47 -7.77
N GLU A 270 -16.01 -18.21 -6.79
CA GLU A 270 -17.22 -18.98 -6.48
C GLU A 270 -18.35 -18.03 -6.07
N ALA A 271 -19.36 -17.87 -6.93
CA ALA A 271 -20.40 -16.86 -6.76
C ALA A 271 -21.28 -17.11 -5.50
N ASP A 272 -21.47 -18.38 -5.15
CA ASP A 272 -22.18 -18.89 -3.99
C ASP A 272 -21.26 -19.15 -2.78
N PHE A 273 -20.04 -18.60 -2.80
CA PHE A 273 -19.09 -18.68 -1.70
C PHE A 273 -19.76 -18.41 -0.35
N PHE A 274 -19.67 -19.41 0.53
CA PHE A 274 -20.23 -19.42 1.86
C PHE A 274 -19.10 -19.57 2.89
N TYR A 275 -19.16 -18.76 3.94
CA TYR A 275 -18.24 -18.84 5.07
C TYR A 275 -19.04 -19.19 6.33
N GLU A 276 -18.68 -20.29 6.99
CA GLU A 276 -19.45 -20.84 8.11
C GLU A 276 -19.53 -19.87 9.30
N ASP A 277 -18.40 -19.24 9.66
CA ASP A 277 -18.29 -18.37 10.83
C ASP A 277 -18.56 -16.88 10.52
N MET A 278 -19.41 -16.58 9.53
CA MET A 278 -19.69 -15.19 9.10
C MET A 278 -20.19 -14.30 10.22
N GLU A 279 -21.10 -14.79 11.07
CA GLU A 279 -21.67 -14.00 12.16
C GLU A 279 -20.61 -13.64 13.21
N LEU A 280 -19.76 -14.60 13.58
CA LEU A 280 -18.67 -14.38 14.53
C LEU A 280 -17.63 -13.40 13.97
N LEU A 281 -17.27 -13.55 12.69
CA LEU A 281 -16.33 -12.66 12.03
C LEU A 281 -16.87 -11.23 11.98
N THR A 282 -18.11 -11.05 11.52
CA THR A 282 -18.75 -9.73 11.40
C THR A 282 -18.91 -9.06 12.76
N GLN A 283 -19.24 -9.79 13.82
CA GLN A 283 -19.25 -9.26 15.18
C GLN A 283 -17.87 -8.72 15.61
N LYS A 284 -16.78 -9.46 15.34
CA LYS A 284 -15.41 -8.99 15.61
C LYS A 284 -15.07 -7.74 14.80
N LEU A 285 -15.39 -7.72 13.50
CA LEU A 285 -15.13 -6.58 12.62
C LEU A 285 -15.90 -5.33 13.07
N ARG A 286 -17.19 -5.45 13.42
CA ARG A 286 -18.01 -4.36 13.97
C ARG A 286 -17.39 -3.79 15.25
N ALA A 287 -16.96 -4.64 16.18
CA ALA A 287 -16.33 -4.20 17.42
C ALA A 287 -15.04 -3.37 17.16
N LEU A 288 -14.25 -3.74 16.15
CA LEU A 288 -13.05 -3.01 15.76
C LEU A 288 -13.36 -1.70 15.01
N ALA A 289 -14.44 -1.69 14.21
CA ALA A 289 -14.94 -0.52 13.50
C ALA A 289 -15.52 0.56 14.43
N THR A 290 -16.05 0.17 15.59
CA THR A 290 -16.62 1.07 16.61
C THR A 290 -15.76 1.18 17.88
N ASP A 291 -14.47 0.80 17.82
CA ASP A 291 -13.61 0.67 19.01
C ASP A 291 -13.58 1.94 19.88
N GLY A 292 -14.13 1.80 21.08
CA GLY A 292 -14.21 2.81 22.14
C GLY A 292 -13.18 2.62 23.27
N ASN A 293 -12.28 1.65 23.17
CA ASN A 293 -11.38 1.28 24.26
C ASN A 293 -10.49 2.47 24.69
N LYS A 294 -10.64 2.92 25.93
CA LYS A 294 -9.92 4.09 26.46
C LYS A 294 -8.42 3.85 26.62
N HIS A 295 -7.98 2.59 26.69
CA HIS A 295 -6.58 2.20 26.85
C HIS A 295 -5.78 2.21 25.53
N ARG A 296 -6.44 2.39 24.38
CA ARG A 296 -5.76 2.55 23.08
C ARG A 296 -5.53 4.02 22.74
N ALA A 297 -4.40 4.32 22.10
CA ALA A 297 -4.07 5.66 21.64
C ALA A 297 -5.14 6.22 20.68
N LYS A 298 -5.36 7.53 20.74
CA LYS A 298 -6.40 8.19 19.92
C LYS A 298 -6.14 8.05 18.41
N VAL A 299 -4.88 8.15 18.00
CA VAL A 299 -4.45 8.01 16.60
C VAL A 299 -4.72 6.57 16.12
N ASP A 300 -4.30 5.57 16.88
CA ASP A 300 -4.49 4.16 16.55
C ASP A 300 -5.97 3.79 16.42
N LYS A 301 -6.81 4.26 17.36
CA LYS A 301 -8.26 4.06 17.27
C LYS A 301 -8.86 4.68 16.01
N ARG A 302 -8.41 5.89 15.63
CA ARG A 302 -8.89 6.53 14.40
C ARG A 302 -8.49 5.73 13.16
N LYS A 303 -7.23 5.30 13.09
CA LYS A 303 -6.70 4.47 11.99
C LYS A 303 -7.47 3.15 11.89
N GLN A 304 -7.61 2.43 13.01
CA GLN A 304 -8.34 1.17 13.10
C GLN A 304 -9.80 1.33 12.67
N ARG A 305 -10.56 2.25 13.29
CA ARG A 305 -11.97 2.44 12.94
C ARG A 305 -12.17 2.81 11.48
N SER A 306 -11.24 3.57 10.89
CA SER A 306 -11.31 3.86 9.45
C SER A 306 -11.20 2.56 8.64
N ALA A 307 -10.10 1.83 8.80
CA ALA A 307 -9.85 0.60 8.06
C ALA A 307 -10.95 -0.45 8.27
N PHE A 308 -11.40 -0.65 9.52
CA PHE A 308 -12.38 -1.68 9.84
C PHE A 308 -13.81 -1.35 9.40
N ARG A 309 -14.15 -0.08 9.15
CA ARG A 309 -15.42 0.25 8.49
C ARG A 309 -15.42 -0.21 7.04
N ASP A 310 -14.29 -0.04 6.35
CA ASP A 310 -14.15 -0.43 4.95
C ASP A 310 -14.08 -1.97 4.84
N VAL A 311 -13.29 -2.62 5.70
CA VAL A 311 -13.22 -4.11 5.78
C VAL A 311 -14.57 -4.72 6.13
N LEU A 312 -15.29 -4.17 7.13
CA LEU A 312 -16.62 -4.66 7.49
C LEU A 312 -17.57 -4.61 6.30
N ARG A 313 -17.57 -3.47 5.58
CA ARG A 313 -18.42 -3.29 4.40
C ARG A 313 -18.08 -4.27 3.28
N ALA A 314 -16.79 -4.49 3.05
CA ALA A 314 -16.33 -5.48 2.07
C ALA A 314 -16.81 -6.89 2.42
N VAL A 315 -16.70 -7.29 3.69
CA VAL A 315 -17.10 -8.62 4.15
C VAL A 315 -18.62 -8.79 4.22
N GLU A 316 -19.39 -7.78 4.63
CA GLU A 316 -20.85 -7.90 4.77
C GLU A 316 -21.61 -7.60 3.47
N GLU A 317 -21.24 -6.53 2.77
CA GLU A 317 -22.05 -5.93 1.70
C GLU A 317 -21.47 -6.17 0.30
N ARG A 318 -20.28 -6.77 0.21
CA ARG A 318 -19.53 -6.92 -1.06
C ARG A 318 -19.19 -5.57 -1.71
N ASP A 319 -19.02 -4.52 -0.90
CA ASP A 319 -18.75 -3.15 -1.37
C ASP A 319 -17.29 -2.72 -1.12
N PHE A 320 -16.80 -1.84 -1.98
CA PHE A 320 -15.52 -1.14 -1.82
C PHE A 320 -15.73 0.36 -2.01
N PRO A 321 -15.35 1.21 -1.05
CA PRO A 321 -15.45 2.66 -1.21
C PRO A 321 -14.40 3.16 -2.21
N THR A 322 -14.80 3.41 -3.46
CA THR A 322 -13.88 3.80 -4.54
C THR A 322 -13.00 5.00 -4.16
N GLU A 323 -11.68 4.82 -4.22
CA GLU A 323 -10.70 5.87 -4.02
C GLU A 323 -10.24 6.46 -5.36
N THR A 324 -10.03 7.77 -5.44
CA THR A 324 -9.54 8.43 -6.66
C THR A 324 -8.12 8.94 -6.45
N ILE A 325 -7.17 8.40 -7.19
CA ILE A 325 -5.77 8.86 -7.25
C ILE A 325 -5.61 9.78 -8.45
N LYS A 326 -5.10 10.99 -8.23
CA LYS A 326 -4.81 11.96 -9.30
C LYS A 326 -3.30 12.08 -9.48
N PHE A 327 -2.84 12.05 -10.72
CA PHE A 327 -1.43 12.21 -11.07
C PHE A 327 -1.33 12.92 -12.42
N GLY A 328 -0.65 14.07 -12.44
CA GLY A 328 -0.63 14.93 -13.62
C GLY A 328 -2.06 15.28 -14.08
N PRO A 329 -2.38 15.09 -15.38
CA PRO A 329 -3.73 15.32 -15.92
C PRO A 329 -4.67 14.11 -15.72
N GLU A 330 -4.12 12.95 -15.35
CA GLU A 330 -4.83 11.67 -15.31
C GLU A 330 -5.40 11.37 -13.92
N ARG A 331 -6.32 10.40 -13.89
CA ARG A 331 -6.91 9.86 -12.66
C ARG A 331 -7.01 8.35 -12.77
N MET A 332 -6.69 7.66 -11.69
CA MET A 332 -6.94 6.24 -11.51
C MET A 332 -7.95 6.06 -10.38
N TYR A 333 -8.84 5.09 -10.57
CA TYR A 333 -9.76 4.64 -9.53
C TYR A 333 -9.23 3.35 -8.92
N ILE A 334 -9.22 3.30 -7.60
CA ILE A 334 -9.06 2.07 -6.83
C ILE A 334 -10.46 1.69 -6.40
N ASP A 335 -10.94 0.56 -6.91
CA ASP A 335 -12.33 0.09 -6.82
C ASP A 335 -12.45 -1.34 -6.29
N CYS A 336 -11.33 -2.02 -6.03
CA CYS A 336 -11.27 -3.34 -5.43
C CYS A 336 -10.07 -3.48 -4.48
N TRP A 337 -10.11 -4.51 -3.61
CA TRP A 337 -9.06 -4.80 -2.64
C TRP A 337 -7.77 -5.29 -3.28
N VAL A 338 -7.86 -6.06 -4.37
CA VAL A 338 -6.70 -6.45 -5.19
C VAL A 338 -5.92 -5.21 -5.64
N LYS A 339 -6.60 -4.24 -6.27
CA LYS A 339 -5.96 -3.02 -6.75
C LYS A 339 -5.45 -2.13 -5.61
N LYS A 340 -6.17 -2.10 -4.49
CA LYS A 340 -5.74 -1.39 -3.27
C LYS A 340 -4.43 -1.96 -2.73
N GLN A 341 -4.34 -3.27 -2.55
CA GLN A 341 -3.15 -3.94 -2.03
C GLN A 341 -1.93 -3.68 -2.92
N THR A 342 -2.11 -3.80 -4.25
CA THR A 342 -1.04 -3.53 -5.22
C THR A 342 -0.60 -2.07 -5.16
N TYR A 343 -1.54 -1.11 -5.11
CA TYR A 343 -1.23 0.31 -4.99
C TYR A 343 -0.49 0.66 -3.70
N ASP A 344 -0.98 0.19 -2.56
CA ASP A 344 -0.38 0.49 -1.25
C ASP A 344 1.05 -0.08 -1.14
N THR A 345 1.28 -1.26 -1.72
CA THR A 345 2.62 -1.86 -1.83
C THR A 345 3.58 -0.95 -2.61
N PHE A 346 3.23 -0.54 -3.84
CA PHE A 346 4.11 0.31 -4.63
C PHE A 346 4.28 1.71 -4.04
N LYS A 347 3.24 2.23 -3.38
CA LYS A 347 3.31 3.50 -2.65
C LYS A 347 4.28 3.44 -1.47
N GLU A 348 4.41 2.31 -0.77
CA GLU A 348 5.41 2.16 0.30
C GLU A 348 6.85 2.19 -0.25
N ILE A 349 7.06 1.63 -1.44
CA ILE A 349 8.37 1.53 -2.09
C ILE A 349 8.78 2.87 -2.70
N LEU A 350 7.86 3.49 -3.44
CA LEU A 350 8.10 4.70 -4.24
C LEU A 350 7.81 5.98 -3.45
N GLY A 351 7.07 5.94 -2.34
CA GLY A 351 6.77 7.13 -1.54
C GLY A 351 6.25 8.30 -2.38
N SER A 352 6.95 9.43 -2.32
CA SER A 352 6.61 10.63 -3.11
C SER A 352 6.75 10.47 -4.63
N GLY A 353 7.55 9.49 -5.08
CA GLY A 353 7.74 9.15 -6.49
C GLY A 353 6.55 8.47 -7.15
N MET A 354 5.61 7.91 -6.37
CA MET A 354 4.50 7.11 -6.89
C MET A 354 3.70 7.83 -7.99
N GLN A 355 3.41 9.12 -7.82
CA GLN A 355 2.65 9.89 -8.82
C GLN A 355 3.39 10.04 -10.15
N TYR A 356 4.72 10.16 -10.11
CA TYR A 356 5.53 10.29 -11.31
C TYR A 356 5.65 8.94 -12.01
N HIS A 357 5.89 7.86 -11.26
CA HIS A 357 5.93 6.52 -11.85
C HIS A 357 4.58 6.08 -12.44
N LEU A 358 3.43 6.48 -11.86
CA LEU A 358 2.12 6.25 -12.52
C LEU A 358 1.99 6.97 -13.87
N GLN A 359 2.65 8.12 -14.04
CA GLN A 359 2.61 8.87 -15.30
C GLN A 359 3.52 8.26 -16.37
N SER A 360 4.69 7.76 -15.98
CA SER A 360 5.78 7.50 -16.93
C SER A 360 6.35 6.09 -16.90
N ASN A 361 6.18 5.31 -15.82
CA ASN A 361 6.71 3.96 -15.74
C ASN A 361 5.76 2.98 -16.45
N GLU A 362 6.19 2.45 -17.60
CA GLU A 362 5.42 1.50 -18.40
C GLU A 362 4.94 0.28 -17.61
N PHE A 363 5.79 -0.28 -16.74
CA PHE A 363 5.42 -1.43 -15.92
C PHE A 363 4.24 -1.09 -14.99
N LEU A 364 4.32 0.01 -14.23
CA LEU A 364 3.21 0.38 -13.34
C LEU A 364 1.95 0.76 -14.12
N ARG A 365 2.11 1.39 -15.29
CA ARG A 365 0.96 1.70 -16.14
C ARG A 365 0.27 0.44 -16.64
N ASN A 366 1.02 -0.62 -16.95
CA ASN A 366 0.46 -1.92 -17.30
C ASN A 366 -0.23 -2.57 -16.09
N VAL A 367 0.41 -2.59 -14.92
CA VAL A 367 -0.16 -3.14 -13.66
C VAL A 367 -1.51 -2.51 -13.30
N PHE A 368 -1.67 -1.21 -13.56
CA PHE A 368 -2.92 -0.48 -13.27
C PHE A 368 -3.80 -0.20 -14.48
N GLU A 369 -3.47 -0.79 -15.64
CA GLU A 369 -4.21 -0.66 -16.90
C GLU A 369 -4.45 0.80 -17.34
N LEU A 370 -3.43 1.65 -17.17
CA LEU A 370 -3.50 3.09 -17.48
C LEU A 370 -3.24 3.42 -18.96
N GLY A 371 -2.90 2.42 -19.77
CA GLY A 371 -2.45 2.62 -21.16
C GLY A 371 -1.04 3.24 -21.25
N PRO A 372 -0.59 3.64 -22.45
CA PRO A 372 0.76 4.18 -22.63
C PRO A 372 0.97 5.52 -21.90
N PRO A 373 2.22 5.88 -21.54
CA PRO A 373 2.53 7.18 -20.93
C PRO A 373 2.00 8.35 -21.77
N VAL A 374 1.26 9.25 -21.11
CA VAL A 374 0.68 10.42 -21.75
C VAL A 374 1.76 11.51 -21.84
N MET A 375 2.46 11.57 -22.98
CA MET A 375 3.45 12.62 -23.26
C MET A 375 2.74 13.90 -23.69
N LEU A 376 2.52 14.82 -22.74
CA LEU A 376 1.99 16.15 -23.03
C LEU A 376 3.07 17.19 -22.82
N ASP A 377 3.30 18.02 -23.83
CA ASP A 377 4.17 19.18 -23.68
C ASP A 377 3.57 20.22 -22.71
N ALA A 378 4.43 21.11 -22.22
CA ALA A 378 4.03 22.15 -21.27
C ALA A 378 2.95 23.10 -21.85
N ALA A 379 2.90 23.26 -23.17
CA ALA A 379 1.89 24.06 -23.86
C ALA A 379 0.50 23.40 -23.81
N THR A 380 0.43 22.09 -24.04
CA THR A 380 -0.80 21.28 -24.02
C THR A 380 -1.32 21.13 -22.60
N LEU A 381 -0.44 20.96 -21.61
CA LEU A 381 -0.84 21.00 -20.20
C LEU A 381 -1.43 22.37 -19.80
N LYS A 382 -0.97 23.47 -20.39
CA LYS A 382 -1.54 24.81 -20.15
C LYS A 382 -2.91 24.96 -20.80
N THR A 383 -3.14 24.42 -22.00
CA THR A 383 -4.45 24.49 -22.69
C THR A 383 -5.50 23.58 -22.07
N MET A 384 -5.11 22.46 -21.46
CA MET A 384 -6.00 21.57 -20.70
C MET A 384 -6.48 22.17 -19.37
N LYS A 385 -5.87 23.27 -18.89
CA LYS A 385 -6.32 23.92 -17.64
C LYS A 385 -7.63 24.64 -17.89
N ILE A 386 -8.70 24.12 -17.26
CA ILE A 386 -9.99 24.79 -17.15
C ILE A 386 -9.77 26.23 -16.65
N SER A 387 -10.35 27.20 -17.37
CA SER A 387 -10.21 28.62 -17.05
C SER A 387 -10.70 28.91 -15.62
N ARG A 388 -10.14 29.95 -14.98
CA ARG A 388 -10.56 30.34 -13.62
C ARG A 388 -12.07 30.60 -13.56
N PHE A 389 -12.63 31.21 -14.60
CA PHE A 389 -14.05 31.51 -14.69
C PHE A 389 -14.90 30.23 -14.78
N GLU A 390 -14.52 29.31 -15.67
CA GLU A 390 -15.24 28.05 -15.85
C GLU A 390 -15.17 27.15 -14.61
N ARG A 391 -14.00 27.10 -13.95
CA ARG A 391 -13.84 26.42 -12.66
C ARG A 391 -14.73 27.03 -11.57
N HIS A 392 -14.82 28.36 -11.53
CA HIS A 392 -15.70 29.06 -10.60
C HIS A 392 -17.17 28.74 -10.88
N LEU A 393 -17.59 28.75 -12.15
CA LEU A 393 -18.96 28.44 -12.55
C LEU A 393 -19.33 26.98 -12.21
N TYR A 394 -18.46 26.03 -12.53
CA TYR A 394 -18.65 24.62 -12.21
C TYR A 394 -18.75 24.40 -10.69
N ASN A 395 -17.82 24.97 -9.92
CA ASN A 395 -17.82 24.86 -8.46
C ASN A 395 -19.07 25.52 -7.84
N SER A 396 -19.51 26.67 -8.38
CA SER A 396 -20.73 27.36 -7.95
C SER A 396 -21.98 26.52 -8.24
N ALA A 397 -22.07 25.93 -9.43
CA ALA A 397 -23.15 25.02 -9.80
C ALA A 397 -23.18 23.79 -8.89
N ALA A 398 -22.03 23.14 -8.67
CA ALA A 398 -21.89 21.99 -7.78
C ALA A 398 -22.22 22.35 -6.32
N PHE A 399 -21.81 23.53 -5.84
CA PHE A 399 -22.15 24.02 -4.50
C PHE A 399 -23.65 24.27 -4.35
N LYS A 400 -24.28 24.91 -5.34
CA LYS A 400 -25.73 25.16 -5.36
C LYS A 400 -26.51 23.85 -5.41
N ALA A 401 -26.08 22.88 -6.22
CA ALA A 401 -26.68 21.55 -6.28
C ALA A 401 -26.57 20.81 -4.93
N ARG A 402 -25.38 20.76 -4.32
CA ARG A 402 -25.18 20.18 -2.98
C ARG A 402 -26.03 20.86 -1.91
N THR A 403 -26.12 22.19 -1.96
CA THR A 403 -26.93 22.96 -1.01
C THR A 403 -28.41 22.63 -1.14
N LYS A 404 -28.94 22.57 -2.37
CA LYS A 404 -30.33 22.18 -2.65
C LYS A 404 -30.63 20.72 -2.26
N ALA A 405 -29.68 19.81 -2.47
CA ALA A 405 -29.85 18.41 -2.07
C ALA A 405 -29.88 18.28 -0.54
N ARG A 406 -28.96 18.94 0.16
CA ARG A 406 -28.87 18.91 1.63
C ARG A 406 -30.01 19.65 2.32
N SER A 407 -30.54 20.73 1.74
CA SER A 407 -31.65 21.49 2.35
C SER A 407 -32.89 20.62 2.54
N LYS A 408 -33.12 19.61 1.70
CA LYS A 408 -34.23 18.65 1.87
C LYS A 408 -34.11 17.78 3.12
N CYS A 409 -32.91 17.62 3.66
CA CYS A 409 -32.63 16.77 4.82
C CYS A 409 -32.20 17.58 6.06
N ARG A 410 -32.07 18.91 5.96
CA ARG A 410 -31.59 19.77 7.06
C ARG A 410 -32.61 19.89 8.20
N ASP A 411 -33.90 19.79 7.88
CA ASP A 411 -34.99 19.97 8.84
C ASP A 411 -35.32 18.66 9.60
N LYS A 412 -34.53 17.59 9.45
CA LYS A 412 -34.72 16.31 10.15
C LYS A 412 -34.59 16.42 11.68
N ARG A 413 -33.94 17.45 12.19
CA ARG A 413 -33.67 17.67 13.63
C ARG A 413 -34.26 18.97 14.17
N THR A 414 -35.06 19.67 13.37
CA THR A 414 -35.79 20.83 13.87
C THR A 414 -36.95 20.34 14.73
N ASP A 415 -36.99 20.79 15.99
CA ASP A 415 -38.16 20.66 16.86
C ASP A 415 -39.29 21.50 16.27
N VAL A 416 -40.04 20.91 15.33
CA VAL A 416 -41.31 21.49 14.88
C VAL A 416 -42.31 21.21 16.01
N GLY A 417 -42.33 22.09 17.01
CA GLY A 417 -43.39 22.09 18.00
C GLY A 417 -44.73 22.26 17.29
N GLU A 418 -45.61 21.28 17.42
CA GLU A 418 -47.02 21.42 17.08
C GLU A 418 -47.62 22.48 18.01
N PHE A 419 -47.58 23.74 17.59
CA PHE A 419 -48.43 24.77 18.15
C PHE A 419 -49.78 24.66 17.44
N PHE A 420 -50.72 24.02 18.15
CA PHE A 420 -52.15 24.00 17.81
C PHE A 420 -52.80 25.38 17.92
#